data_AF-A0A962QH00-F1
#
_entry.id   AF-A0A962QH00-F1
#
_cell.length_a   1.000
_cell.length_b   1.000
_cell.length_c   1.000
_cell.angle_alpha   90.00
_cell.angle_beta   90.00
_cell.angle_gamma   90.00
#
_symmetry.space_group_name_H-M   'P 1'
#
loop_
_entity.id
_entity.type
_entity.pdbx_description
1 polymer ?
#
loop_
_entity_poly.entity_id
_entity_poly.type
_entity_poly.pdbx_seq_one_letter_code
_entity_poly.pdbx_strand_id
1 'polypeptide(L)'
;MSTNHQSTTVAPGNNPDGLRERVAQLIRHYVDTRSPAIAASVVRHIEQLCDHPGFEGDSHERCMFLRLRAHWRWLAASHPASR
;
A
#
# COMPACT_ATOMS: atom_id res chain seq x y z
N MET A 1 -4.86 -37.86 -12.08
CA MET A 1 -5.57 -36.89 -12.94
C MET A 1 -5.12 -35.50 -12.54
N SER A 2 -4.44 -34.83 -13.47
CA SER A 2 -3.87 -33.51 -13.32
C SER A 2 -4.96 -32.44 -13.20
N THR A 3 -4.72 -31.44 -12.37
CA THR A 3 -5.15 -30.05 -12.67
C THR A 3 -4.09 -29.12 -12.09
N ASN A 4 -3.14 -28.79 -12.96
CA ASN A 4 -2.26 -27.62 -12.83
C ASN A 4 -3.15 -26.38 -12.82
N HIS A 5 -3.28 -25.71 -11.68
CA HIS A 5 -3.81 -24.35 -11.64
C HIS A 5 -2.63 -23.37 -11.63
N GLN A 6 -2.17 -23.10 -12.85
CA GLN A 6 -1.83 -21.79 -13.35
C GLN A 6 -0.89 -20.94 -12.49
N SER A 7 0.40 -21.10 -12.77
CA SER A 7 1.43 -20.08 -12.56
C SER A 7 0.96 -18.77 -13.20
N THR A 8 0.38 -17.88 -12.40
CA THR A 8 0.16 -16.51 -12.82
C THR A 8 1.45 -15.78 -12.48
N THR A 9 2.23 -15.46 -13.51
CA THR A 9 3.33 -14.49 -13.44
C THR A 9 2.73 -13.12 -13.09
N VAL A 10 2.34 -12.94 -11.83
CA VAL A 10 2.20 -11.60 -11.25
C VAL A 10 3.62 -11.07 -11.16
N ALA A 11 3.87 -9.89 -11.73
CA ALA A 11 5.15 -9.22 -11.56
C ALA A 11 5.50 -9.22 -10.06
N PRO A 12 6.69 -9.72 -9.65
CA PRO A 12 7.05 -9.83 -8.24
C PRO A 12 7.02 -8.42 -7.63
N GLY A 13 5.98 -8.14 -6.85
CA GLY A 13 5.74 -6.82 -6.25
C GLY A 13 4.32 -6.26 -6.37
N ASN A 14 3.44 -6.83 -7.20
CA ASN A 14 2.07 -6.33 -7.38
C ASN A 14 0.97 -7.21 -6.75
N ASN A 15 1.30 -8.31 -6.08
CA ASN A 15 0.33 -9.11 -5.34
C ASN A 15 -0.02 -8.44 -3.99
N PRO A 16 -1.19 -8.74 -3.37
CA PRO A 16 -1.63 -8.04 -2.17
C PRO A 16 -0.64 -8.15 -1.00
N ASP A 17 -0.02 -9.32 -0.78
CA ASP A 17 0.97 -9.49 0.27
C ASP A 17 2.24 -8.66 0.04
N GLY A 18 2.73 -8.61 -1.21
CA GLY A 18 3.87 -7.77 -1.58
C GLY A 18 3.57 -6.28 -1.40
N LEU A 19 2.35 -5.85 -1.72
CA LEU A 19 1.89 -4.49 -1.46
C LEU A 19 1.78 -4.18 0.04
N ARG A 20 1.28 -5.11 0.87
CA ARG A 20 1.24 -4.97 2.34
C ARG A 20 2.65 -4.83 2.92
N GLU A 21 3.58 -5.70 2.53
CA GLU A 21 4.98 -5.61 2.96
C GLU A 21 5.62 -4.29 2.51
N ARG A 22 5.34 -3.86 1.28
CA ARG A 22 5.86 -2.59 0.76
C ARG A 22 5.34 -1.39 1.55
N VAL A 23 4.04 -1.39 1.90
CA VAL A 23 3.45 -0.37 2.79
C VAL A 23 4.18 -0.38 4.14
N ALA A 24 4.39 -1.54 4.76
CA ALA A 24 5.09 -1.64 6.05
C ALA A 24 6.54 -1.11 6.00
N GLN A 25 7.29 -1.38 4.92
CA GLN A 25 8.63 -0.84 4.70
C GLN A 25 8.62 0.69 4.56
N LEU A 26 7.69 1.24 3.79
CA LEU A 26 7.57 2.68 3.60
C LEU A 26 7.18 3.39 4.90
N ILE A 27 6.28 2.81 5.70
CA ILE A 27 5.92 3.34 7.02
C ILE A 27 7.14 3.40 7.93
N ARG A 28 7.92 2.31 8.01
CA ARG A 28 9.18 2.30 8.78
C ARG A 28 10.13 3.39 8.30
N HIS A 29 10.35 3.50 6.99
CA HIS A 29 11.23 4.52 6.42
C HIS A 29 10.73 5.95 6.65
N TYR A 30 9.42 6.16 6.69
CA TYR A 30 8.84 7.46 7.03
C TYR A 30 9.10 7.86 8.49
N VAL A 31 9.08 6.91 9.43
CA VAL A 31 9.31 7.23 10.85
C VAL A 31 10.67 7.90 11.05
N ASP A 32 11.69 7.42 10.33
CA ASP A 32 13.06 7.96 10.38
C ASP A 32 13.23 9.30 9.64
N THR A 33 12.60 9.45 8.48
CA THR A 33 12.86 10.58 7.57
C THR A 33 11.82 11.68 7.62
N ARG A 34 10.60 11.36 8.05
CA ARG A 34 9.39 12.22 8.00
C ARG A 34 9.14 12.84 6.63
N SER A 35 9.57 12.16 5.56
CA SER A 35 9.49 12.71 4.21
C SER A 35 8.06 12.66 3.64
N PRO A 36 7.51 13.78 3.16
CA PRO A 36 6.20 13.81 2.52
C PRO A 36 6.15 12.95 1.24
N ALA A 37 7.27 12.76 0.56
CA ALA A 37 7.36 11.90 -0.62
C ALA A 37 7.15 10.41 -0.27
N ILE A 38 7.64 9.99 0.90
CA ILE A 38 7.40 8.63 1.40
C ILE A 38 5.93 8.49 1.83
N ALA A 39 5.36 9.49 2.50
CA ALA A 39 3.94 9.50 2.83
C ALA A 39 3.05 9.37 1.57
N ALA A 40 3.37 10.11 0.50
CA ALA A 40 2.69 9.98 -0.79
C ALA A 40 2.87 8.58 -1.41
N SER A 41 4.06 7.98 -1.27
CA SER A 41 4.31 6.61 -1.71
C SER A 41 3.47 5.60 -0.93
N VAL A 42 3.27 5.77 0.38
CA VAL A 42 2.38 4.92 1.18
C VAL A 42 0.95 4.99 0.64
N VAL A 43 0.43 6.20 0.37
CA VAL A 43 -0.91 6.40 -0.21
C VAL A 43 -1.08 5.61 -1.50
N ARG A 44 -0.13 5.73 -2.44
CA ARG A 44 -0.19 5.03 -3.73
C ARG A 44 -0.27 3.51 -3.58
N HIS A 45 0.52 2.92 -2.68
CA HIS A 45 0.51 1.46 -2.51
C HIS A 45 -0.74 0.97 -1.78
N ILE A 46 -1.32 1.77 -0.87
CA ILE A 46 -2.61 1.46 -0.27
C ILE A 46 -3.72 1.47 -1.32
N GLU A 47 -3.72 2.43 -2.24
CA GLU A 47 -4.68 2.47 -3.35
C GLU A 47 -4.54 1.25 -4.25
N GLN A 48 -3.30 0.92 -4.64
CA GLN A 48 -3.03 -0.30 -5.40
C GLN A 48 -3.50 -1.56 -4.68
N LEU A 49 -3.34 -1.63 -3.35
CA LEU A 49 -3.80 -2.77 -2.56
C LEU A 49 -5.33 -2.88 -2.54
N CYS A 50 -6.04 -1.76 -2.35
CA CYS A 50 -7.51 -1.73 -2.32
C CYS A 50 -8.13 -2.01 -3.69
N ASP A 51 -7.49 -1.57 -4.78
CA ASP A 51 -7.97 -1.77 -6.15
C ASP A 51 -7.54 -3.13 -6.74
N HIS A 52 -6.69 -3.89 -6.03
CA HIS A 52 -6.18 -5.15 -6.53
C HIS A 52 -7.29 -6.22 -6.58
N PRO A 53 -7.53 -6.89 -7.72
CA PRO A 53 -8.62 -7.88 -7.86
C PRO A 53 -8.43 -9.12 -6.97
N GLY A 54 -7.18 -9.45 -6.64
CA GLY A 54 -6.82 -10.52 -5.69
C GLY A 54 -6.80 -10.09 -4.22
N PHE A 55 -7.26 -8.87 -3.87
CA PHE A 55 -7.38 -8.50 -2.47
C PHE A 55 -8.59 -9.21 -1.84
N GLU A 56 -8.30 -10.27 -1.09
CA GLU A 56 -9.32 -11.12 -0.42
C GLU A 56 -9.79 -10.56 0.94
N GLY A 57 -9.24 -9.42 1.39
CA GLY A 57 -9.61 -8.86 2.68
C GLY A 57 -11.06 -8.40 2.74
N ASP A 58 -11.66 -8.54 3.92
CA ASP A 58 -13.06 -8.20 4.13
C ASP A 58 -13.32 -6.67 4.06
N SER A 59 -14.60 -6.28 4.11
CA SER A 59 -15.00 -4.87 4.11
C SER A 59 -14.38 -4.05 5.25
N HIS A 60 -14.07 -4.69 6.39
CA HIS A 60 -13.47 -4.05 7.54
C HIS A 60 -11.97 -3.80 7.31
N GLU A 61 -11.23 -4.77 6.78
CA GLU A 61 -9.84 -4.59 6.35
C GLU A 61 -9.72 -3.48 5.30
N ARG A 62 -10.59 -3.49 4.29
CA ARG A 62 -10.64 -2.39 3.30
C ARG A 62 -10.86 -1.03 3.95
N CYS A 63 -11.81 -0.95 4.89
CA CYS A 63 -12.08 0.29 5.62
C CYS A 63 -10.86 0.78 6.42
N MET A 64 -10.12 -0.14 7.05
CA MET A 64 -8.88 0.17 7.77
C MET A 64 -7.81 0.75 6.85
N PHE A 65 -7.59 0.14 5.68
CA PHE A 65 -6.67 0.66 4.67
C PHE A 65 -7.10 2.03 4.15
N LEU A 66 -8.38 2.24 3.87
CA LEU A 66 -8.91 3.53 3.42
C LEU A 66 -8.75 4.63 4.47
N ARG A 67 -8.95 4.31 5.76
CA ARG A 67 -8.70 5.25 6.87
C ARG A 67 -7.21 5.59 6.97
N LEU A 68 -6.35 4.58 6.85
CA LEU A 68 -4.90 4.76 6.84
C LEU A 68 -4.49 5.67 5.67
N ARG A 69 -5.02 5.44 4.47
CA ARG A 69 -4.80 6.28 3.28
C ARG A 69 -5.13 7.75 3.55
N ALA A 70 -6.27 8.02 4.18
CA ALA A 70 -6.67 9.39 4.50
C ALA A 70 -5.67 10.08 5.44
N HIS A 71 -5.20 9.37 6.48
CA HIS A 71 -4.17 9.88 7.38
C HIS A 71 -2.85 10.19 6.65
N TRP A 72 -2.38 9.29 5.77
CA TRP A 72 -1.14 9.50 5.02
C TRP A 72 -1.24 10.61 3.98
N ARG A 73 -2.42 10.83 3.38
CA ARG A 73 -2.65 11.99 2.51
C ARG A 73 -2.49 13.30 3.27
N TRP A 74 -3.02 13.36 4.50
CA TRP A 74 -2.82 14.52 5.35
C TRP A 74 -1.33 14.72 5.64
N LEU A 75 -0.60 13.67 6.07
CA LEU A 75 0.84 13.76 6.32
C LEU A 75 1.65 14.23 5.10
N ALA A 76 1.32 13.74 3.90
CA ALA A 76 1.97 14.15 2.66
C ALA A 76 1.70 15.65 2.34
N ALA A 77 0.54 16.17 2.73
CA ALA A 77 0.17 17.57 2.55
C ALA A 77 0.67 18.50 3.67
N SER A 78 0.93 17.97 4.87
CA SER A 78 1.30 18.74 6.07
C SER A 78 2.75 19.22 6.10
N HIS A 79 3.63 18.67 5.25
CA HIS A 79 4.99 19.17 5.04
C HIS A 79 5.19 19.46 3.56
N PRO A 80 4.60 20.55 3.02
CA PRO A 80 5.11 21.08 1.77
C PRO A 80 6.58 21.42 2.04
N ALA A 81 7.49 20.86 1.22
CA ALA A 81 8.90 21.16 1.28
C ALA A 81 9.08 22.65 1.56
N SER A 82 9.76 22.94 2.68
CA SER A 82 9.96 24.26 3.26
C SER A 82 9.93 25.36 2.21
N ARG A 83 8.88 26.19 2.24
CA ARG A 83 8.82 27.44 1.49
C ARG A 83 9.51 28.54 2.29
#